data_AF-A0A7S4I688-F1
#
_entry.id   AF-A0A7S4I688-F1
#
_cell.length_a   1.000
_cell.length_b   1.000
_cell.length_c   1.000
_cell.angle_alpha   90.00
_cell.angle_beta   90.00
_cell.angle_gamma   90.00
#
_symmetry.space_group_name_H-M   'P 1'
#
loop_
_entity.id
_entity.type
_entity.pdbx_description
1 polymer ?
#
loop_
_entity_poly.entity_id
_entity_poly.type
_entity_poly.pdbx_seq_one_letter_code
_entity_poly.pdbx_strand_id
1 'polypeptide(L)'
;DEVDPDEIVTFSSSEDEEEEESEDLSEYDLEDDMEDLQTVASPVYLADCIRLLRDTENPDSTEVALGVVEKIVKRKPDDLDERALELTRCLLFLSTSIHTEEHQSYRIRSLVSLAVNSTGSVVSYLTEQFYAENHNIQGRLDILRILTDSAKELSGNHIETADNSNEIEQNKVENPFEIVSGHSSTKFREQNTGSMLKVRYHPSHNLSERIQSHTRKWSSFDRRQAARLISKSNPFDNYCGEFFFPLIKDYDNPK
;
A
#
# COMPACT_ATOMS: atom_id res chain seq x y z
N ASP A 1 -40.80 76.30 -44.99
CA ASP A 1 -41.18 75.40 -43.90
C ASP A 1 -39.91 74.77 -43.34
N GLU A 2 -39.59 75.24 -42.13
CA GLU A 2 -38.37 75.00 -41.37
C GLU A 2 -38.36 73.54 -40.85
N VAL A 3 -37.23 72.86 -40.98
CA VAL A 3 -37.04 71.48 -40.49
C VAL A 3 -36.47 71.57 -39.07
N ASP A 4 -37.27 71.16 -38.09
CA ASP A 4 -36.94 71.11 -36.67
C ASP A 4 -35.98 69.93 -36.39
N PRO A 5 -34.79 70.15 -35.78
CA PRO A 5 -33.76 69.11 -35.63
C PRO A 5 -33.96 68.14 -34.46
N ASP A 6 -35.06 68.21 -33.71
CA ASP A 6 -35.28 67.43 -32.48
C ASP A 6 -36.22 66.22 -32.62
N GLU A 7 -36.41 65.65 -33.83
CA GLU A 7 -37.15 64.39 -33.96
C GLU A 7 -36.28 63.19 -33.55
N ILE A 8 -36.49 62.76 -32.30
CA ILE A 8 -35.89 61.60 -31.66
C ILE A 8 -36.28 60.35 -32.47
N VAL A 9 -35.31 59.79 -33.20
CA VAL A 9 -35.47 58.53 -33.93
C VAL A 9 -35.58 57.40 -32.90
N THR A 10 -36.81 57.01 -32.58
CA THR A 10 -37.09 55.77 -31.85
C THR A 10 -36.87 54.60 -32.80
N PHE A 11 -35.71 53.95 -32.68
CA PHE A 11 -35.42 52.73 -33.43
C PHE A 11 -36.34 51.61 -32.92
N SER A 12 -37.29 51.23 -33.77
CA SER A 12 -38.13 50.05 -33.62
C SER A 12 -37.27 48.79 -33.69
N SER A 13 -37.54 47.88 -32.76
CA SER A 13 -36.97 46.54 -32.59
C SER A 13 -36.67 45.80 -33.91
N SER A 14 -35.43 45.34 -34.05
CA SER A 14 -35.13 44.07 -34.72
C SER A 14 -34.52 43.19 -33.63
N GLU A 15 -35.36 42.30 -33.09
CA GLU A 15 -34.94 41.12 -32.35
C GLU A 15 -34.23 40.20 -33.36
N ASP A 16 -32.94 40.43 -33.59
CA ASP A 16 -32.05 39.35 -34.01
C ASP A 16 -31.69 38.60 -32.73
N GLU A 17 -32.47 37.55 -32.44
CA GLU A 17 -32.03 36.46 -31.59
C GLU A 17 -30.85 35.79 -32.29
N GLU A 18 -29.66 36.38 -32.17
CA GLU A 18 -28.42 35.61 -32.32
C GLU A 18 -28.45 34.61 -31.17
N GLU A 19 -28.96 33.41 -31.46
CA GLU A 19 -28.67 32.21 -30.68
C GLU A 19 -27.15 32.13 -30.63
N GLU A 20 -26.54 32.69 -29.56
CA GLU A 20 -25.20 32.32 -29.15
C GLU A 20 -25.29 30.85 -28.77
N GLU A 21 -25.17 30.00 -29.80
CA GLU A 21 -24.83 28.60 -29.69
C GLU A 21 -23.47 28.60 -28.99
N SER A 22 -23.55 28.67 -27.67
CA SER A 22 -22.46 28.42 -26.76
C SER A 22 -22.13 26.96 -26.96
N GLU A 23 -21.38 26.69 -28.04
CA GLU A 23 -20.58 25.49 -28.18
C GLU A 23 -19.74 25.45 -26.92
N ASP A 24 -20.27 24.73 -25.94
CA ASP A 24 -19.60 24.28 -24.74
C ASP A 24 -18.41 23.48 -25.24
N LEU A 25 -17.32 24.20 -25.48
CA LEU A 25 -16.02 23.69 -25.88
C LEU A 25 -15.55 22.81 -24.73
N SER A 26 -16.00 21.56 -24.74
CA SER A 26 -15.48 20.53 -23.87
C SER A 26 -13.98 20.49 -24.08
N GLU A 27 -13.23 20.53 -22.99
CA GLU A 27 -11.78 20.37 -23.03
C GLU A 27 -11.45 19.15 -23.90
N TYR A 28 -10.64 19.36 -24.94
CA TYR A 28 -10.18 18.28 -25.79
C TYR A 28 -9.50 17.24 -24.90
N ASP A 29 -9.83 15.96 -25.08
CA ASP A 29 -9.18 14.86 -24.38
C ASP A 29 -7.74 14.73 -24.87
N LEU A 30 -6.80 15.29 -24.11
CA LEU A 30 -5.38 15.27 -24.39
C LEU A 30 -4.67 14.02 -23.84
N GLU A 31 -5.39 13.07 -23.22
CA GLU A 31 -4.77 11.85 -22.67
C GLU A 31 -4.21 10.94 -23.78
N ASP A 32 -4.86 10.87 -24.94
CA ASP A 32 -4.45 10.03 -26.09
C ASP A 32 -3.14 10.55 -26.73
N ASP A 33 -2.97 11.87 -26.84
CA ASP A 33 -1.79 12.51 -27.45
C ASP A 33 -0.52 12.43 -26.57
N MET A 34 -0.64 12.00 -25.30
CA MET A 34 0.50 11.90 -24.38
C MET A 34 1.34 10.65 -24.61
N GLU A 35 0.77 9.58 -25.16
CA GLU A 35 1.47 8.30 -25.37
C GLU A 35 2.55 8.43 -26.45
N ASP A 36 2.30 9.22 -27.50
CA ASP A 36 3.28 9.56 -28.56
C ASP A 36 4.42 10.48 -28.05
N LEU A 37 4.21 11.17 -26.92
CA LEU A 37 5.21 12.02 -26.29
C LEU A 37 6.22 11.23 -25.46
N GLN A 38 5.93 9.98 -25.09
CA GLN A 38 6.85 9.15 -24.32
C GLN A 38 8.03 8.71 -25.18
N THR A 39 9.21 9.20 -24.83
CA THR A 39 10.49 8.88 -25.50
C THR A 39 10.86 7.40 -25.37
N VAL A 40 10.34 6.72 -24.34
CA VAL A 40 10.64 5.33 -23.98
C VAL A 40 9.36 4.51 -23.96
N ALA A 41 9.34 3.40 -24.69
CA ALA A 41 8.21 2.48 -24.74
C ALA A 41 7.96 1.78 -23.39
N SER A 42 6.70 1.63 -23.03
CA SER A 42 6.25 0.95 -21.81
C SER A 42 6.65 -0.54 -21.81
N PRO A 43 7.37 -1.03 -20.77
CA PRO A 43 7.83 -2.41 -20.72
C PRO A 43 6.67 -3.38 -20.45
N VAL A 44 6.66 -4.52 -21.13
CA VAL A 44 5.66 -5.59 -20.93
C VAL A 44 6.20 -6.72 -20.05
N TYR A 45 7.51 -6.99 -20.14
CA TYR A 45 8.17 -8.08 -19.44
C TYR A 45 9.04 -7.58 -18.28
N LEU A 46 9.22 -8.42 -17.26
CA LEU A 46 10.14 -8.14 -16.16
C LEU A 46 11.58 -7.90 -16.64
N ALA A 47 11.95 -8.48 -17.80
CA ALA A 47 13.25 -8.24 -18.43
C ALA A 47 13.48 -6.79 -18.79
N ASP A 48 12.48 -6.23 -19.43
CA ASP A 48 12.56 -4.88 -19.94
C ASP A 48 12.55 -3.91 -18.75
N CYS A 49 11.73 -4.20 -17.72
CA CYS A 49 11.77 -3.45 -16.47
C CYS A 49 13.17 -3.44 -15.83
N ILE A 50 13.80 -4.60 -15.66
CA ILE A 50 15.16 -4.67 -15.06
C ILE A 50 16.18 -3.92 -15.92
N ARG A 51 16.08 -4.05 -17.26
CA ARG A 51 16.97 -3.34 -18.19
C ARG A 51 16.82 -1.82 -18.05
N LEU A 52 15.58 -1.32 -18.03
CA LEU A 52 15.26 0.10 -17.92
C LEU A 52 15.64 0.67 -16.54
N LEU A 53 15.39 -0.08 -15.45
CA LEU A 53 15.77 0.33 -14.09
C LEU A 53 17.29 0.38 -13.86
N ARG A 54 18.06 -0.37 -14.66
CA ARG A 54 19.53 -0.35 -14.62
C ARG A 54 20.11 0.76 -15.50
N ASP A 55 19.31 1.35 -16.38
CA ASP A 55 19.73 2.46 -17.21
C ASP A 55 19.80 3.75 -16.37
N THR A 56 21.01 4.06 -15.89
CA THR A 56 21.29 5.28 -15.14
C THR A 56 21.49 6.50 -16.03
N GLU A 57 21.54 6.33 -17.35
CA GLU A 57 21.76 7.43 -18.30
C GLU A 57 20.44 8.15 -18.62
N ASN A 58 19.31 7.43 -18.60
CA ASN A 58 18.00 7.94 -18.97
C ASN A 58 17.01 7.94 -17.77
N PRO A 59 16.70 9.09 -17.15
CA PRO A 59 15.74 9.15 -16.04
C PRO A 59 14.33 8.69 -16.47
N ASP A 60 13.89 9.08 -17.67
CA ASP A 60 12.59 8.70 -18.25
C ASP A 60 12.41 7.17 -18.29
N SER A 61 13.49 6.43 -18.56
CA SER A 61 13.45 4.95 -18.59
C SER A 61 13.11 4.36 -17.22
N THR A 62 13.67 4.95 -16.16
CA THR A 62 13.40 4.53 -14.78
C THR A 62 11.96 4.85 -14.38
N GLU A 63 11.45 6.02 -14.76
CA GLU A 63 10.09 6.46 -14.44
C GLU A 63 9.03 5.58 -15.11
N VAL A 64 9.17 5.35 -16.42
CA VAL A 64 8.28 4.47 -17.19
C VAL A 64 8.30 3.04 -16.61
N ALA A 65 9.48 2.52 -16.24
CA ALA A 65 9.58 1.21 -15.62
C ALA A 65 8.87 1.16 -14.25
N LEU A 66 9.09 2.15 -13.37
CA LEU A 66 8.48 2.18 -12.03
C LEU A 66 6.95 2.24 -12.08
N GLY A 67 6.36 2.96 -13.03
CA GLY A 67 4.90 3.05 -13.20
C GLY A 67 4.23 1.73 -13.59
N VAL A 68 4.99 0.77 -14.14
CA VAL A 68 4.45 -0.47 -14.71
C VAL A 68 4.85 -1.71 -13.90
N VAL A 69 6.01 -1.71 -13.23
CA VAL A 69 6.56 -2.86 -12.49
C VAL A 69 5.54 -3.45 -11.52
N GLU A 70 4.88 -2.64 -10.70
CA GLU A 70 3.88 -3.11 -9.73
C GLU A 70 2.75 -3.91 -10.44
N LYS A 71 2.27 -3.40 -11.58
CA LYS A 71 1.18 -4.01 -12.35
C LYS A 71 1.63 -5.35 -12.93
N ILE A 72 2.85 -5.45 -13.45
CA ILE A 72 3.40 -6.70 -13.99
C ILE A 72 3.55 -7.73 -12.87
N VAL A 73 4.13 -7.35 -11.74
CA VAL A 73 4.34 -8.27 -10.60
C VAL A 73 3.01 -8.82 -10.08
N LYS A 74 1.98 -7.96 -9.96
CA LYS A 74 0.62 -8.39 -9.57
C LYS A 74 -0.02 -9.39 -10.52
N ARG A 75 0.34 -9.40 -11.80
CA ARG A 75 -0.13 -10.38 -12.79
C ARG A 75 0.53 -11.75 -12.63
N LYS A 76 1.57 -11.87 -11.79
CA LYS A 76 2.33 -13.11 -11.53
C LYS A 76 2.79 -13.80 -12.82
N PRO A 77 3.72 -13.20 -13.59
CA PRO A 77 4.29 -13.84 -14.77
C PRO A 77 5.10 -15.09 -14.37
N ASP A 78 5.28 -16.02 -15.32
CA ASP A 78 5.95 -17.29 -15.07
C ASP A 78 7.44 -17.13 -14.68
N ASP A 79 8.10 -16.06 -15.14
CA ASP A 79 9.50 -15.76 -14.85
C ASP A 79 9.69 -14.96 -13.53
N LEU A 80 8.62 -14.74 -12.75
CA LEU A 80 8.66 -13.89 -11.56
C LEU A 80 9.67 -14.39 -10.53
N ASP A 81 9.62 -15.67 -10.14
CA ASP A 81 10.45 -16.20 -9.05
C ASP A 81 11.94 -16.23 -9.41
N GLU A 82 12.27 -16.49 -10.68
CA GLU A 82 13.66 -16.49 -11.17
C GLU A 82 14.29 -15.10 -11.11
N ARG A 83 13.46 -14.06 -11.24
CA ARG A 83 13.90 -12.67 -11.41
C ARG A 83 13.58 -11.78 -10.23
N ALA A 84 12.76 -12.25 -9.30
CA ALA A 84 12.31 -11.49 -8.13
C ALA A 84 13.50 -10.90 -7.38
N LEU A 85 14.53 -11.71 -7.13
CA LEU A 85 15.72 -11.27 -6.40
C LEU A 85 16.53 -10.21 -7.17
N GLU A 86 16.66 -10.35 -8.49
CA GLU A 86 17.33 -9.35 -9.33
C GLU A 86 16.56 -8.03 -9.34
N LEU A 87 15.24 -8.10 -9.51
CA LEU A 87 14.37 -6.92 -9.51
C LEU A 87 14.34 -6.24 -8.14
N THR A 88 14.29 -6.99 -7.04
CA THR A 88 14.40 -6.45 -5.67
C THR A 88 15.70 -5.69 -5.49
N ARG A 89 16.84 -6.21 -5.98
CA ARG A 89 18.14 -5.52 -5.92
C ARG A 89 18.10 -4.20 -6.69
N CYS A 90 17.59 -4.22 -7.91
CA CYS A 90 17.46 -3.03 -8.75
C CYS A 90 16.61 -1.96 -8.05
N LEU A 91 15.44 -2.33 -7.52
CA LEU A 91 14.54 -1.39 -6.84
C LEU A 91 15.08 -0.88 -5.50
N LEU A 92 15.74 -1.74 -4.71
CA LEU A 92 16.25 -1.37 -3.39
C LEU A 92 17.43 -0.39 -3.48
N PHE A 93 18.33 -0.60 -4.45
CA PHE A 93 19.51 0.24 -4.65
C PHE A 93 19.31 1.33 -5.71
N LEU A 94 18.07 1.52 -6.18
CA LEU A 94 17.75 2.56 -7.14
C LEU A 94 18.11 3.91 -6.52
N SER A 95 19.14 4.55 -7.07
CA SER A 95 19.68 5.81 -6.54
C SER A 95 18.61 6.89 -6.50
N THR A 96 18.71 7.79 -5.54
CA THR A 96 17.77 8.88 -5.23
C THR A 96 17.64 9.97 -6.32
N SER A 97 17.95 9.65 -7.58
CA SER A 97 17.60 10.49 -8.75
C SER A 97 16.09 10.54 -9.00
N ILE A 98 15.32 9.75 -8.27
CA ILE A 98 13.87 9.79 -8.25
C ILE A 98 13.43 11.08 -7.53
N HIS A 99 13.15 12.14 -8.29
CA HIS A 99 12.88 13.47 -7.74
C HIS A 99 11.45 13.65 -7.19
N THR A 100 10.53 12.74 -7.51
CA THR A 100 9.10 12.86 -7.19
C THR A 100 8.67 11.87 -6.10
N GLU A 101 7.84 12.31 -5.15
CA GLU A 101 7.26 11.44 -4.10
C GLU A 101 6.45 10.28 -4.68
N GLU A 102 5.80 10.49 -5.82
CA GLU A 102 5.00 9.47 -6.50
C GLU A 102 5.87 8.28 -6.95
N HIS A 103 7.01 8.55 -7.55
CA HIS A 103 7.97 7.52 -7.95
C HIS A 103 8.56 6.75 -6.74
N GLN A 104 8.77 7.42 -5.61
CA GLN A 104 9.14 6.75 -4.36
C GLN A 104 8.02 5.81 -3.88
N SER A 105 6.77 6.24 -4.01
CA SER A 105 5.59 5.43 -3.72
C SER A 105 5.52 4.20 -4.63
N TYR A 106 5.69 4.36 -5.95
CA TYR A 106 5.75 3.24 -6.91
C TYR A 106 6.86 2.24 -6.59
N ARG A 107 8.05 2.73 -6.20
CA ARG A 107 9.16 1.88 -5.78
C ARG A 107 8.80 1.02 -4.57
N ILE A 108 8.24 1.62 -3.51
CA ILE A 108 7.84 0.91 -2.29
C ILE A 108 6.70 -0.07 -2.61
N ARG A 109 5.66 0.34 -3.33
CA ARG A 109 4.54 -0.54 -3.72
C ARG A 109 5.00 -1.72 -4.57
N SER A 110 5.92 -1.49 -5.50
CA SER A 110 6.55 -2.54 -6.31
C SER A 110 7.31 -3.55 -5.45
N LEU A 111 8.11 -3.07 -4.49
CA LEU A 111 8.84 -3.92 -3.55
C LEU A 111 7.91 -4.71 -2.61
N VAL A 112 6.81 -4.08 -2.16
CA VAL A 112 5.77 -4.75 -1.37
C VAL A 112 5.11 -5.84 -2.20
N SER A 113 4.70 -5.54 -3.45
CA SER A 113 4.09 -6.53 -4.33
C SER A 113 5.03 -7.71 -4.62
N LEU A 114 6.33 -7.45 -4.80
CA LEU A 114 7.34 -8.51 -4.93
C LEU A 114 7.45 -9.38 -3.68
N ALA A 115 7.47 -8.77 -2.50
CA ALA A 115 7.53 -9.49 -1.23
C ALA A 115 6.26 -10.30 -0.94
N VAL A 116 5.11 -9.91 -1.51
CA VAL A 116 3.86 -10.66 -1.38
C VAL A 116 3.80 -11.84 -2.37
N ASN A 117 4.28 -11.64 -3.60
CA ASN A 117 4.20 -12.67 -4.64
C ASN A 117 5.33 -13.70 -4.57
N SER A 118 6.54 -13.30 -4.16
CA SER A 118 7.72 -14.16 -4.03
C SER A 118 8.34 -14.06 -2.62
N THR A 119 7.51 -14.29 -1.60
CA THR A 119 7.80 -14.01 -0.19
C THR A 119 9.11 -14.59 0.31
N GLY A 120 9.33 -15.91 0.18
CA GLY A 120 10.50 -16.54 0.80
C GLY A 120 11.84 -15.95 0.34
N SER A 121 12.03 -15.83 -0.97
CA SER A 121 13.28 -15.31 -1.55
C SER A 121 13.48 -13.82 -1.28
N VAL A 122 12.42 -13.02 -1.42
CA VAL A 122 12.50 -11.56 -1.29
C VAL A 122 12.64 -11.14 0.18
N VAL A 123 11.87 -11.74 1.09
CA VAL A 123 11.92 -11.43 2.53
C VAL A 123 13.25 -11.86 3.15
N SER A 124 13.76 -13.04 2.80
CA SER A 124 15.09 -13.48 3.24
C SER A 124 16.15 -12.46 2.81
N TYR A 125 16.10 -11.99 1.56
CA TYR A 125 17.04 -10.99 1.08
C TYR A 125 16.88 -9.63 1.79
N LEU A 126 15.66 -9.13 1.96
CA LEU A 126 15.40 -7.84 2.63
C LEU A 126 15.87 -7.84 4.08
N THR A 127 15.65 -8.93 4.80
CA THR A 127 16.09 -9.06 6.20
C THR A 127 17.61 -9.15 6.33
N GLU A 128 18.30 -9.77 5.37
CA GLU A 128 19.77 -9.70 5.27
C GLU A 128 20.26 -8.28 4.99
N GLN A 129 19.61 -7.58 4.04
CA GLN A 129 19.97 -6.20 3.70
C GLN A 129 19.73 -5.22 4.85
N PHE A 130 18.75 -5.47 5.72
CA PHE A 130 18.52 -4.63 6.90
C PHE A 130 19.76 -4.52 7.79
N TYR A 131 20.55 -5.58 7.93
CA TYR A 131 21.78 -5.57 8.73
C TYR A 131 23.04 -5.20 7.95
N ALA A 132 22.98 -5.19 6.62
CA ALA A 132 24.10 -4.88 5.76
C ALA A 132 24.64 -3.45 5.98
N GLU A 133 25.95 -3.29 5.90
CA GLU A 133 26.65 -2.03 6.24
C GLU A 133 26.39 -0.90 5.23
N ASN A 134 25.92 -1.24 4.04
CA ASN A 134 25.70 -0.34 2.90
C ASN A 134 24.36 0.43 2.93
N HIS A 135 23.55 0.29 3.99
CA HIS A 135 22.26 0.97 4.10
C HIS A 135 22.31 2.14 5.09
N ASN A 136 21.90 3.31 4.63
CA ASN A 136 21.63 4.46 5.49
C ASN A 136 20.36 4.21 6.34
N ILE A 137 20.11 5.08 7.32
CA ILE A 137 18.95 4.94 8.21
C ILE A 137 17.62 4.95 7.45
N GLN A 138 17.50 5.78 6.41
CA GLN A 138 16.30 5.86 5.59
C GLN A 138 16.03 4.54 4.85
N GLY A 139 17.05 3.95 4.24
CA GLY A 139 16.95 2.65 3.55
C GLY A 139 16.57 1.53 4.52
N ARG A 140 17.08 1.55 5.75
CA ARG A 140 16.66 0.61 6.80
C ARG A 140 15.19 0.80 7.19
N LEU A 141 14.71 2.04 7.29
CA LEU A 141 13.30 2.33 7.55
C LEU A 141 12.41 1.91 6.37
N ASP A 142 12.87 2.13 5.13
CA ASP A 142 12.16 1.70 3.93
C ASP A 142 12.03 0.17 3.89
N ILE A 143 13.11 -0.57 4.21
CA ILE A 143 13.08 -2.04 4.33
C ILE A 143 12.04 -2.47 5.37
N LEU A 144 12.04 -1.87 6.56
CA LEU A 144 11.07 -2.21 7.61
C LEU A 144 9.63 -1.90 7.18
N ARG A 145 9.43 -0.78 6.46
CA ARG A 145 8.12 -0.42 5.89
C ARG A 145 7.65 -1.47 4.90
N ILE A 146 8.51 -1.87 3.97
CA ILE A 146 8.19 -2.90 2.96
C ILE A 146 7.81 -4.22 3.64
N LEU A 147 8.60 -4.68 4.63
CA LEU A 147 8.30 -5.90 5.38
C LEU A 147 6.98 -5.79 6.15
N THR A 148 6.70 -4.63 6.74
CA THR A 148 5.46 -4.40 7.49
C THR A 148 4.24 -4.39 6.57
N ASP A 149 4.32 -3.69 5.43
CA ASP A 149 3.20 -3.54 4.51
C ASP A 149 2.93 -4.83 3.73
N SER A 150 3.96 -5.59 3.35
CA SER A 150 3.80 -6.92 2.77
C SER A 150 3.21 -7.93 3.78
N ALA A 151 3.61 -7.89 5.05
CA ALA A 151 2.99 -8.69 6.09
C ALA A 151 1.49 -8.38 6.27
N LYS A 152 1.12 -7.09 6.21
CA LYS A 152 -0.30 -6.67 6.25
C LYS A 152 -1.07 -7.19 5.03
N GLU A 153 -0.50 -7.07 3.83
CA GLU A 153 -1.14 -7.53 2.59
C GLU A 153 -1.33 -9.06 2.61
N LEU A 154 -0.30 -9.81 3.01
CA LEU A 154 -0.37 -11.27 3.22
C LEU A 154 -1.38 -11.65 4.32
N SER A 155 -1.62 -10.79 5.31
CA SER A 155 -2.58 -11.06 6.37
C SER A 155 -4.05 -11.00 5.95
N GLY A 156 -4.33 -10.52 4.73
CA GLY A 156 -5.69 -10.29 4.25
C GLY A 156 -6.38 -9.08 4.89
N ASN A 157 -5.65 -8.30 5.70
CA ASN A 157 -6.07 -6.99 6.19
C ASN A 157 -5.82 -5.93 5.10
N HIS A 158 -6.47 -6.09 3.96
CA HIS A 158 -6.42 -5.07 2.93
C HIS A 158 -7.36 -3.93 3.35
N ILE A 159 -6.79 -2.78 3.70
CA ILE A 159 -7.53 -1.51 3.62
C ILE A 159 -7.60 -1.24 2.11
N GLU A 160 -8.67 -1.72 1.47
CA GLU A 160 -9.04 -1.21 0.16
C GLU A 160 -9.24 0.30 0.34
N THR A 161 -8.37 1.12 -0.26
CA THR A 161 -8.70 2.52 -0.51
C THR A 161 -9.81 2.51 -1.53
N ALA A 162 -11.04 2.36 -1.03
CA ALA A 162 -12.26 2.41 -1.82
C ALA A 162 -12.49 3.86 -2.27
N ASP A 163 -11.89 4.22 -3.40
CA ASP A 163 -12.47 5.23 -4.30
C ASP A 163 -13.70 4.60 -4.94
N ASN A 164 -14.78 4.51 -4.16
CA ASN A 164 -16.15 4.38 -4.65
C ASN A 164 -17.08 4.68 -3.47
N SER A 165 -17.61 5.89 -3.48
CA SER A 165 -18.73 6.32 -2.65
C SER A 165 -19.87 5.31 -2.72
N ASN A 166 -20.25 4.73 -1.59
CA ASN A 166 -21.63 4.56 -1.14
C ASN A 166 -21.65 3.99 0.29
N GLU A 167 -22.13 4.83 1.21
CA GLU A 167 -22.68 4.53 2.54
C GLU A 167 -22.17 3.27 3.27
N ILE A 168 -21.16 3.46 4.14
CA ILE A 168 -20.99 2.57 5.29
C ILE A 168 -20.90 3.43 6.55
N GLU A 169 -21.95 3.30 7.36
CA GLU A 169 -22.07 3.85 8.69
C GLU A 169 -20.82 3.58 9.53
N GLN A 170 -20.39 4.62 10.24
CA GLN A 170 -19.25 4.66 11.14
C GLN A 170 -19.39 3.63 12.27
N ASN A 171 -19.06 2.36 12.02
CA ASN A 171 -18.75 1.42 13.08
C ASN A 171 -17.27 1.58 13.43
N LYS A 172 -17.03 2.40 14.45
CA LYS A 172 -15.78 2.54 15.18
C LYS A 172 -15.29 1.15 15.59
N VAL A 173 -14.34 0.59 14.84
CA VAL A 173 -13.63 -0.64 15.22
C VAL A 173 -12.71 -0.24 16.38
N GLU A 174 -13.18 -0.48 17.61
CA GLU A 174 -12.33 -0.36 18.79
C GLU A 174 -11.19 -1.36 18.64
N ASN A 175 -9.96 -0.84 18.54
CA ASN A 175 -8.76 -1.66 18.53
C ASN A 175 -8.73 -2.53 19.79
N PRO A 176 -8.60 -3.87 19.69
CA PRO A 176 -8.56 -4.74 20.87
C PRO A 176 -7.34 -4.52 21.79
N PHE A 177 -6.43 -3.62 21.41
CA PHE A 177 -5.21 -3.27 22.14
C PHE A 177 -5.17 -1.85 22.69
N GLU A 178 -6.29 -1.12 22.71
CA GLU A 178 -6.38 0.09 23.50
C GLU A 178 -6.37 -0.29 24.99
N ILE A 179 -5.17 -0.26 25.58
CA ILE A 179 -5.01 -0.25 27.03
C ILE A 179 -5.64 1.07 27.49
N VAL A 180 -6.91 0.99 27.90
CA VAL A 180 -7.62 2.09 28.53
C VAL A 180 -6.83 2.46 29.78
N SER A 181 -5.98 3.47 29.64
CA SER A 181 -5.23 4.11 30.72
C SER A 181 -6.19 4.94 31.55
N GLY A 182 -7.03 4.25 32.30
CA GLY A 182 -7.80 4.80 33.39
C GLY A 182 -7.88 3.72 34.46
N HIS A 183 -7.36 4.01 35.66
CA HIS A 183 -7.31 3.12 36.82
C HIS A 183 -6.10 2.16 36.89
N SER A 184 -4.90 2.64 36.58
CA SER A 184 -3.67 1.99 37.07
C SER A 184 -3.51 2.23 38.57
N SER A 185 -4.08 1.35 39.39
CA SER A 185 -3.59 1.18 40.75
C SER A 185 -2.18 0.58 40.67
N THR A 186 -1.21 1.26 41.27
CA THR A 186 0.24 1.05 41.16
C THR A 186 0.76 -0.27 41.77
N LYS A 187 -0.10 -1.28 41.97
CA LYS A 187 0.26 -2.53 42.65
C LYS A 187 0.38 -3.75 41.74
N PHE A 188 0.06 -3.65 40.44
CA PHE A 188 0.12 -4.81 39.52
C PHE A 188 1.46 -4.95 38.79
N ARG A 189 2.28 -3.89 38.75
CA ARG A 189 3.48 -3.84 37.88
C ARG A 189 4.72 -4.54 38.46
N GLU A 190 4.75 -4.84 39.74
CA GLU A 190 5.96 -5.39 40.40
C GLU A 190 6.05 -6.91 40.42
N GLN A 191 4.97 -7.66 40.16
CA GLN A 191 4.98 -9.11 40.41
C GLN A 191 5.22 -10.00 39.19
N ASN A 192 5.26 -9.45 37.96
CA ASN A 192 5.26 -10.30 36.75
C ASN A 192 6.40 -10.07 35.74
N THR A 193 7.38 -9.21 36.04
CA THR A 193 8.51 -8.96 35.11
C THR A 193 9.60 -10.03 35.15
N GLY A 194 9.49 -11.05 36.00
CA GLY A 194 10.51 -12.11 36.14
C GLY A 194 10.23 -13.43 35.41
N SER A 195 9.07 -13.61 34.77
CA SER A 195 8.68 -14.92 34.20
C SER A 195 8.10 -14.85 32.78
N MET A 196 8.50 -13.85 31.98
CA MET A 196 8.03 -13.67 30.60
C MET A 196 8.80 -14.49 29.53
N LEU A 197 9.60 -15.48 29.93
CA LEU A 197 10.36 -16.34 28.99
C LEU A 197 10.17 -17.83 29.28
N LYS A 198 8.94 -18.25 29.58
CA LYS A 198 8.52 -19.65 29.42
C LYS A 198 7.27 -19.71 28.56
N VAL A 199 7.46 -19.49 27.25
CA VAL A 199 6.50 -19.97 26.25
C VAL A 199 6.57 -21.49 26.27
N ARG A 200 5.83 -22.14 27.18
CA ARG A 200 5.54 -23.57 27.07
C ARG A 200 4.47 -23.71 26.01
N TYR A 201 4.87 -23.98 24.78
CA TYR A 201 3.97 -24.49 23.77
C TYR A 201 3.63 -25.94 24.13
N HIS A 202 2.61 -26.10 24.96
CA HIS A 202 1.84 -27.33 25.00
C HIS A 202 0.42 -26.94 24.60
N PRO A 203 -0.08 -27.40 23.43
CA PRO A 203 -1.49 -27.27 23.11
C PRO A 203 -2.22 -28.13 24.15
N SER A 204 -2.65 -27.51 25.24
CA SER A 204 -3.47 -28.21 26.21
C SER A 204 -4.76 -28.56 25.50
N HIS A 205 -5.07 -29.86 25.44
CA HIS A 205 -6.24 -30.42 24.77
C HIS A 205 -7.58 -29.83 25.26
N ASN A 206 -7.52 -29.03 26.33
CA ASN A 206 -8.67 -28.44 27.03
C ASN A 206 -8.63 -26.89 27.04
N LEU A 207 -7.78 -26.24 26.23
CA LEU A 207 -7.72 -24.77 26.17
C LEU A 207 -9.08 -24.20 25.73
N SER A 208 -9.70 -24.82 24.73
CA SER A 208 -11.04 -24.49 24.24
C SER A 208 -12.10 -24.63 25.33
N GLU A 209 -12.09 -25.74 26.08
CA GLU A 209 -13.01 -25.97 27.20
C GLU A 209 -12.84 -24.95 28.32
N ARG A 210 -11.59 -24.62 28.67
CA ARG A 210 -11.27 -23.65 29.72
C ARG A 210 -11.64 -22.22 29.34
N ILE A 211 -11.49 -21.84 28.06
CA ILE A 211 -11.96 -20.55 27.55
C ILE A 211 -13.49 -20.50 27.64
N GLN A 212 -14.19 -21.57 27.26
CA GLN A 212 -15.64 -21.63 27.33
C GLN A 212 -16.18 -21.60 28.77
N SER A 213 -15.49 -22.21 29.73
CA SER A 213 -15.94 -22.25 31.13
C SER A 213 -15.69 -20.94 31.89
N HIS A 214 -14.71 -20.15 31.47
CA HIS A 214 -14.31 -18.91 32.16
C HIS A 214 -14.72 -17.61 31.46
N THR A 215 -15.29 -17.68 30.25
CA THR A 215 -15.78 -16.47 29.56
C THR A 215 -17.31 -16.42 29.59
N ARG A 216 -17.84 -15.42 30.32
CA ARG A 216 -19.28 -15.12 30.30
C ARG A 216 -19.57 -14.48 28.95
N LYS A 217 -20.31 -15.17 28.08
CA LYS A 217 -20.73 -14.64 26.77
C LYS A 217 -21.83 -13.60 26.98
N TRP A 218 -21.45 -12.32 26.99
CA TRP A 218 -22.41 -11.23 26.83
C TRP A 218 -22.69 -11.05 25.34
N SER A 219 -23.98 -10.94 25.01
CA SER A 219 -24.58 -10.87 23.67
C SER A 219 -24.71 -12.20 22.93
N SER A 220 -25.94 -12.51 22.53
CA SER A 220 -26.24 -13.43 21.45
C SER A 220 -25.77 -12.76 20.15
N PHE A 221 -24.50 -12.95 19.80
CA PHE A 221 -24.03 -12.60 18.47
C PHE A 221 -24.88 -13.38 17.47
N ASP A 222 -25.57 -12.66 16.58
CA ASP A 222 -26.49 -13.25 15.63
C ASP A 222 -25.73 -14.33 14.84
N ARG A 223 -26.23 -15.57 14.81
CA ARG A 223 -25.49 -16.71 14.24
C ARG A 223 -25.18 -16.49 12.76
N ARG A 224 -25.95 -15.61 12.11
CA ARG A 224 -25.77 -15.09 10.75
C ARG A 224 -24.54 -14.18 10.62
N GLN A 225 -24.18 -13.41 11.65
CA GLN A 225 -22.95 -12.61 11.71
C GLN A 225 -21.72 -13.48 12.07
N ALA A 226 -21.87 -14.47 12.96
CA ALA A 226 -20.80 -15.43 13.25
C ALA A 226 -20.44 -16.30 12.02
N ALA A 227 -21.41 -16.61 11.16
CA ALA A 227 -21.16 -17.29 9.88
C ALA A 227 -20.46 -16.41 8.83
N ARG A 228 -20.47 -15.08 9.00
CA ARG A 228 -19.65 -14.15 8.17
C ARG A 228 -18.20 -14.06 8.65
N LEU A 229 -17.93 -14.44 9.91
CA LEU A 229 -16.59 -14.64 10.43
C LEU A 229 -16.07 -16.02 10.03
N ILE A 230 -16.13 -16.34 8.73
CA ILE A 230 -15.17 -17.31 8.18
C ILE A 230 -13.85 -16.57 8.32
N SER A 231 -13.05 -16.92 9.33
CA SER A 231 -11.70 -16.39 9.48
C SER A 231 -11.01 -16.63 8.15
N LYS A 232 -10.82 -15.56 7.36
CA LYS A 232 -10.05 -15.66 6.12
C LYS A 232 -8.72 -16.29 6.53
N SER A 233 -8.34 -17.37 5.85
CA SER A 233 -7.03 -17.99 6.08
C SER A 233 -5.99 -16.88 5.95
N ASN A 234 -5.02 -16.84 6.86
CA ASN A 234 -3.98 -15.84 6.88
C ASN A 234 -2.72 -16.42 6.21
N PRO A 235 -2.45 -16.12 4.92
CA PRO A 235 -1.22 -16.53 4.24
C PRO A 235 0.06 -16.16 4.99
N PHE A 236 0.07 -15.04 5.72
CA PHE A 236 1.23 -14.59 6.49
C PHE A 236 1.64 -15.57 7.60
N ASP A 237 0.72 -16.38 8.14
CA ASP A 237 1.02 -17.32 9.23
C ASP A 237 2.14 -18.31 8.85
N ASN A 238 2.18 -18.73 7.59
CA ASN A 238 3.22 -19.62 7.07
C ASN A 238 4.61 -18.95 6.99
N TYR A 239 4.65 -17.63 6.81
CA TYR A 239 5.88 -16.87 6.60
C TYR A 239 6.31 -16.06 7.83
N CYS A 240 5.48 -16.00 8.89
CA CYS A 240 5.71 -15.11 10.03
C CYS A 240 7.10 -15.26 10.66
N GLY A 241 7.64 -16.48 10.69
CA GLY A 241 8.98 -16.76 11.18
C GLY A 241 10.09 -16.14 10.31
N GLU A 242 9.93 -16.13 8.99
CA GLU A 242 10.89 -15.55 8.04
C GLU A 242 10.93 -14.02 8.14
N PHE A 243 9.80 -13.38 8.44
CA PHE A 243 9.76 -11.95 8.69
C PHE A 243 10.40 -11.58 10.04
N PHE A 244 10.13 -12.37 11.09
CA PHE A 244 10.43 -11.97 12.46
C PHE A 244 11.82 -12.41 12.94
N PHE A 245 12.18 -13.69 12.78
CA PHE A 245 13.37 -14.25 13.41
C PHE A 245 14.69 -13.63 12.90
N PRO A 246 14.86 -13.36 11.59
CA PRO A 246 16.06 -12.69 11.11
C PRO A 246 16.26 -11.31 11.74
N LEU A 247 15.18 -10.54 11.95
CA LEU A 247 15.22 -9.18 12.49
C LEU A 247 15.47 -9.08 14.00
N ILE A 248 15.31 -10.17 14.75
CA ILE A 248 15.56 -10.18 16.20
C ILE A 248 16.85 -10.90 16.57
N LYS A 249 17.46 -11.62 15.62
CA LYS A 249 18.65 -12.46 15.84
C LYS A 249 19.80 -11.71 16.53
N ASP A 250 20.03 -10.46 16.13
CA ASP A 250 21.13 -9.64 16.65
C ASP A 250 20.65 -8.56 17.63
N TYR A 251 19.38 -8.59 18.06
CA TYR A 251 18.82 -7.58 18.96
C TYR A 251 19.43 -7.66 20.36
N ASP A 252 19.59 -8.87 20.90
CA ASP A 252 20.11 -9.12 22.26
C ASP A 252 21.64 -9.30 22.30
N ASN A 253 22.32 -9.24 21.15
CA ASN A 253 23.78 -9.34 21.06
C ASN A 253 24.38 -7.94 20.90
N PRO A 254 24.75 -7.25 22.01
CA PRO A 254 25.53 -6.02 21.90
C PRO A 254 26.86 -6.35 21.22
N LYS A 255 27.09 -5.73 20.06
CA LYS A 255 28.42 -5.70 19.42
C LYS A 255 29.43 -4.98 20.29
#